data_AF-A0A3A5X5M6-F1
#
_entry.id   AF-A0A3A5X5M6-F1
#
_cell.length_a   1.000
_cell.length_b   1.000
_cell.length_c   1.000
_cell.angle_alpha   90.00
_cell.angle_beta   90.00
_cell.angle_gamma   90.00
#
_symmetry.space_group_name_H-M   'P 1'
#
loop_
_entity.id
_entity.type
_entity.pdbx_description
1 polymer ?
#
loop_
_entity_poly.entity_id
_entity_poly.type
_entity_poly.pdbx_seq_one_letter_code
_entity_poly.pdbx_strand_id
1 'polypeptide(L)'
;MLTHPLQDCSGGFPEYHFKGDMFDVIANRGGTLENGTKHFLDGNWDLVIAHPPCTFLAVSGARWYYHPDDKNLPTEQRRPHPKFPDRAKDREEAVQFFMDVSRIGVNKLAIENPVGIMSSRWRKPDQIIEPWMFGHEASKKTCLWLKNLPLLVPTNIVGKGEVLTFRNGNRMQKWTSDIFFSGVSPEERRKLRSKTFPGIADAMANQWGGKMAA
;
A
#
# COMPACT_ATOMS: atom_id res chain seq x y z
N MET A 1 -2.11 -0.61 15.59
CA MET A 1 -2.30 -0.71 14.13
C MET A 1 -3.74 -0.30 13.79
N LEU A 2 -4.01 0.13 12.56
CA LEU A 2 -5.35 0.55 12.12
C LEU A 2 -5.83 -0.41 11.04
N THR A 3 -7.06 -0.89 11.14
CA THR A 3 -7.72 -1.64 10.07
C THR A 3 -8.72 -0.77 9.34
N HIS A 4 -8.99 -1.10 8.08
CA HIS A 4 -10.05 -0.46 7.33
C HIS A 4 -11.38 -0.63 8.07
N PRO A 5 -12.27 0.38 8.16
CA PRO A 5 -13.51 0.30 8.95
C PRO A 5 -14.40 -0.91 8.65
N LEU A 6 -14.28 -1.43 7.43
CA LEU A 6 -15.06 -2.53 6.87
C LEU A 6 -14.32 -3.88 6.82
N GLN A 7 -13.10 -3.98 7.37
CA GLN A 7 -12.31 -5.21 7.34
C GLN A 7 -11.77 -5.54 8.72
N ASP A 8 -11.89 -6.80 9.12
CA ASP A 8 -11.28 -7.30 10.35
C ASP A 8 -9.76 -7.51 10.16
N CYS A 9 -9.02 -7.48 11.26
CA CYS A 9 -7.58 -7.66 11.22
C CYS A 9 -7.20 -9.03 10.63
N SER A 10 -6.28 -9.00 9.66
CA SER A 10 -5.81 -10.23 9.00
C SER A 10 -4.68 -10.94 9.75
N GLY A 11 -4.19 -10.34 10.83
CA GLY A 11 -3.05 -10.85 11.62
C GLY A 11 -3.45 -11.73 12.81
N GLY A 12 -4.74 -11.78 13.18
CA GLY A 12 -5.21 -12.56 14.32
C GLY A 12 -4.96 -11.95 15.70
N PHE A 13 -4.65 -10.64 15.75
CA PHE A 13 -4.39 -9.90 16.99
C PHE A 13 -5.34 -8.70 17.13
N PRO A 14 -6.64 -8.92 17.35
CA PRO A 14 -7.65 -7.85 17.44
C PRO A 14 -7.36 -6.83 18.56
N GLU A 15 -6.59 -7.20 19.58
CA GLU A 15 -6.11 -6.34 20.66
C GLU A 15 -5.10 -5.26 20.20
N TYR A 16 -4.53 -5.39 19.00
CA TYR A 16 -3.60 -4.41 18.44
C TYR A 16 -4.21 -3.55 17.32
N HIS A 17 -5.48 -3.75 16.98
CA HIS A 17 -6.14 -3.11 15.85
C HIS A 17 -7.33 -2.27 16.29
N PHE A 18 -7.32 -0.97 15.96
CA PHE A 18 -8.53 -0.16 16.07
C PHE A 18 -9.42 -0.36 14.85
N LYS A 19 -10.72 -0.48 15.09
CA LYS A 19 -11.75 -0.53 14.04
C LYS A 19 -12.39 0.85 13.90
N GLY A 20 -12.08 1.57 12.82
CA GLY A 20 -12.64 2.90 12.60
C GLY A 20 -11.86 3.72 11.57
N ASP A 21 -12.26 4.97 11.41
CA ASP A 21 -11.55 5.92 10.56
C ASP A 21 -10.18 6.27 11.17
N MET A 22 -9.14 6.27 10.32
CA MET A 22 -7.77 6.50 10.81
C MET A 22 -7.54 7.91 11.32
N PHE A 23 -8.19 8.91 10.72
CA PHE A 23 -8.05 10.31 11.13
C PHE A 23 -8.70 10.51 12.49
N ASP A 24 -9.85 9.87 12.74
CA ASP A 24 -10.49 9.89 14.06
C ASP A 24 -9.60 9.24 15.12
N VAL A 25 -9.04 8.05 14.86
CA VAL A 25 -8.17 7.37 15.84
C VAL A 25 -6.90 8.17 16.11
N ILE A 26 -6.34 8.81 15.09
CA ILE A 26 -5.15 9.67 15.26
C ILE A 26 -5.50 10.92 16.07
N ALA A 27 -6.59 11.61 15.73
CA ALA A 27 -7.04 12.83 16.40
C ALA A 27 -7.43 12.57 17.86
N ASN A 28 -8.14 11.47 18.12
CA ASN A 28 -8.55 11.05 19.46
C ASN A 28 -7.44 10.37 20.27
N ARG A 29 -6.26 10.16 19.67
CA ARG A 29 -5.13 9.45 20.28
C ARG A 29 -5.51 8.04 20.76
N GLY A 30 -6.43 7.40 20.06
CA GLY A 30 -7.02 6.14 20.50
C GLY A 30 -8.45 5.96 20.03
N GLY A 31 -9.11 4.95 20.60
CA GLY A 31 -10.45 4.55 20.21
C GLY A 31 -10.79 3.16 20.74
N THR A 32 -11.69 2.47 20.03
CA THR A 32 -12.08 1.10 20.36
C THR A 32 -11.31 0.11 19.47
N LEU A 33 -10.65 -0.84 20.13
CA LEU A 33 -9.98 -1.97 19.49
C LEU A 33 -11.00 -2.96 18.95
N GLU A 34 -10.59 -3.83 18.02
CA GLU A 34 -11.46 -4.85 17.42
C GLU A 34 -12.01 -5.83 18.46
N ASN A 35 -11.29 -6.05 19.56
CA ASN A 35 -11.76 -6.88 20.68
C ASN A 35 -12.75 -6.17 21.63
N GLY A 36 -13.16 -4.93 21.31
CA GLY A 36 -14.10 -4.13 22.10
C GLY A 36 -13.46 -3.31 23.24
N THR A 37 -12.17 -3.49 23.51
CA THR A 37 -11.46 -2.74 24.55
C THR A 37 -11.15 -1.32 24.06
N LYS A 38 -11.27 -0.32 24.94
CA LYS A 38 -10.85 1.05 24.63
C LYS A 38 -9.37 1.23 24.96
N HIS A 39 -8.62 1.87 24.06
CA HIS A 39 -7.22 2.20 24.28
C HIS A 39 -6.96 3.64 23.84
N PHE A 40 -6.29 4.42 24.69
CA PHE A 40 -5.93 5.81 24.45
C PHE A 40 -4.51 6.07 24.94
N LEU A 41 -3.80 6.92 24.20
CA LEU A 41 -2.44 7.34 24.52
C LEU A 41 -2.47 8.64 25.34
N ASP A 42 -1.59 8.74 26.33
CA ASP A 42 -1.36 9.99 27.07
C ASP A 42 -0.67 11.06 26.20
N GLY A 43 0.01 10.63 25.13
CA GLY A 43 0.75 11.47 24.19
C GLY A 43 0.22 11.41 22.75
N ASN A 44 0.97 12.03 21.84
CA ASN A 44 0.71 11.93 20.40
C ASN A 44 1.29 10.64 19.83
N TRP A 45 0.77 10.21 18.68
CA TRP A 45 1.38 9.15 17.88
C TRP A 45 2.79 9.55 17.40
N ASP A 46 3.79 8.76 17.77
CA ASP A 46 5.19 9.02 17.38
C ASP A 46 5.46 8.72 15.90
N LEU A 47 4.82 7.66 15.38
CA LEU A 47 5.03 7.12 14.04
C LEU A 47 3.71 6.65 13.44
N VAL A 48 3.44 7.03 12.19
CA VAL A 48 2.40 6.44 11.36
C VAL A 48 3.03 5.86 10.10
N ILE A 49 2.73 4.60 9.81
CA ILE A 49 3.00 3.97 8.52
C ILE A 49 1.64 3.71 7.86
N ALA A 50 1.37 4.43 6.78
CA ALA A 50 0.07 4.44 6.12
C ALA A 50 0.13 3.72 4.77
N HIS A 51 -0.92 2.94 4.48
CA HIS A 51 -1.09 2.18 3.25
C HIS A 51 -2.38 2.62 2.53
N PRO A 52 -2.45 3.85 1.98
CA PRO A 52 -3.67 4.35 1.35
C PRO A 52 -4.09 3.45 0.16
N PRO A 53 -5.39 3.40 -0.18
CA PRO A 53 -5.90 2.53 -1.23
C PRO A 53 -5.13 2.67 -2.56
N CYS A 54 -4.44 1.61 -2.99
CA CYS A 54 -3.59 1.64 -4.17
C CYS A 54 -4.33 1.33 -5.48
N THR A 55 -5.56 0.79 -5.42
CA THR A 55 -6.36 0.33 -6.59
C THR A 55 -6.49 1.41 -7.66
N PHE A 56 -6.64 2.67 -7.24
CA PHE A 56 -6.84 3.82 -8.11
C PHE A 56 -5.60 4.70 -8.26
N LEU A 57 -4.51 4.39 -7.55
CA LEU A 57 -3.27 5.17 -7.59
C LEU A 57 -2.21 4.47 -8.45
N ALA A 58 -2.18 3.14 -8.44
CA ALA A 58 -1.12 2.36 -9.08
C ALA A 58 -1.22 2.31 -10.62
N VAL A 59 -0.06 2.38 -11.30
CA VAL A 59 0.04 2.29 -12.77
C VAL A 59 -0.56 1.00 -13.31
N SER A 60 -0.47 -0.12 -12.57
CA SER A 60 -1.08 -1.39 -12.97
C SER A 60 -2.60 -1.35 -13.11
N GLY A 61 -3.26 -0.36 -12.48
CA GLY A 61 -4.70 -0.12 -12.59
C GLY A 61 -5.09 0.78 -13.77
N ALA A 62 -4.13 1.49 -14.38
CA ALA A 62 -4.39 2.57 -15.35
C ALA A 62 -5.21 2.14 -16.58
N ARG A 63 -5.11 0.87 -17.00
CA ARG A 63 -5.88 0.36 -18.15
C ARG A 63 -7.39 0.36 -17.91
N TRP A 64 -7.84 0.28 -16.66
CA TRP A 64 -9.25 0.15 -16.30
C TRP A 64 -9.99 1.49 -16.25
N TYR A 65 -9.29 2.60 -16.52
CA TYR A 65 -9.88 3.93 -16.61
C TYR A 65 -10.49 4.20 -17.98
N TYR A 66 -10.00 3.49 -19.01
CA TYR A 66 -10.25 3.83 -20.40
C TYR A 66 -10.96 2.70 -21.12
N HIS A 67 -11.72 3.05 -22.15
CA HIS A 67 -12.38 2.10 -23.02
C HIS A 67 -11.31 1.22 -23.70
N PRO A 68 -11.50 -0.13 -23.73
CA PRO A 68 -10.50 -1.04 -24.29
C PRO A 68 -10.19 -0.79 -25.77
N ASP A 69 -11.18 -0.32 -26.53
CA ASP A 69 -11.02 0.00 -27.96
C ASP A 69 -10.18 1.27 -28.21
N ASP A 70 -10.02 2.12 -27.20
CA ASP A 70 -9.36 3.42 -27.32
C ASP A 70 -7.85 3.33 -26.99
N LYS A 71 -7.30 2.11 -26.90
CA LYS A 71 -5.90 1.87 -26.49
C LYS A 71 -4.84 2.58 -27.36
N ASN A 72 -5.19 2.89 -28.61
CA ASN A 72 -4.32 3.54 -29.58
C ASN A 72 -4.49 5.07 -29.58
N LEU A 73 -5.50 5.62 -28.90
CA LEU A 73 -5.73 7.05 -28.83
C LEU A 73 -4.84 7.71 -27.76
N PRO A 74 -4.53 9.01 -27.90
CA PRO A 74 -3.98 9.81 -26.80
C PRO A 74 -4.90 9.76 -25.57
N THR A 75 -4.34 9.81 -24.37
CA THR A 75 -5.06 9.56 -23.10
C THR A 75 -6.28 10.46 -22.93
N GLU A 76 -6.13 11.73 -23.30
CA GLU A 76 -7.11 12.80 -23.28
C GLU A 76 -8.31 12.59 -24.23
N GLN A 77 -8.17 11.70 -25.23
CA GLN A 77 -9.22 11.35 -26.17
C GLN A 77 -9.91 10.01 -25.84
N ARG A 78 -9.44 9.30 -24.81
CA ARG A 78 -9.99 7.98 -24.46
C ARG A 78 -11.28 8.13 -23.66
N ARG A 79 -12.30 7.36 -24.04
CA ARG A 79 -13.57 7.28 -23.31
C ARG A 79 -13.38 6.53 -21.98
N PRO A 80 -14.27 6.73 -20.98
CA PRO A 80 -14.28 5.93 -19.77
C PRO A 80 -14.48 4.43 -20.04
N HIS A 81 -13.98 3.59 -19.14
CA HIS A 81 -14.17 2.16 -19.23
C HIS A 81 -15.66 1.79 -19.03
N PRO A 82 -16.29 1.00 -19.93
CA PRO A 82 -17.74 0.77 -19.89
C PRO A 82 -18.22 0.03 -18.64
N LYS A 83 -17.37 -0.84 -18.05
CA LYS A 83 -17.68 -1.54 -16.78
C LYS A 83 -17.35 -0.72 -15.52
N PHE A 84 -16.55 0.34 -15.66
CA PHE A 84 -16.06 1.13 -14.54
C PHE A 84 -16.04 2.62 -14.92
N PRO A 85 -17.20 3.22 -15.21
CA PRO A 85 -17.27 4.58 -15.74
C PRO A 85 -16.73 5.63 -14.76
N ASP A 86 -16.89 5.40 -13.46
CA ASP A 86 -16.54 6.36 -12.41
C ASP A 86 -15.08 6.30 -11.94
N ARG A 87 -14.25 5.45 -12.52
CA ARG A 87 -12.84 5.27 -12.09
C ARG A 87 -12.06 6.56 -11.98
N ALA A 88 -12.31 7.51 -12.90
CA ALA A 88 -11.65 8.81 -12.88
C ALA A 88 -11.98 9.58 -11.59
N LYS A 89 -13.24 9.55 -11.15
CA LYS A 89 -13.69 10.12 -9.88
C LYS A 89 -13.08 9.37 -8.70
N ASP A 90 -13.14 8.03 -8.69
CA ASP A 90 -12.54 7.19 -7.63
C ASP A 90 -11.04 7.48 -7.43
N ARG A 91 -10.33 7.81 -8.51
CA ARG A 91 -8.93 8.24 -8.45
C ARG A 91 -8.75 9.58 -7.79
N GLU A 92 -9.56 10.58 -8.13
CA GLU A 92 -9.41 11.89 -7.49
C GLU A 92 -9.75 11.80 -5.99
N GLU A 93 -10.72 10.96 -5.61
CA GLU A 93 -10.99 10.63 -4.19
C GLU A 93 -9.78 9.93 -3.52
N ALA A 94 -9.17 8.95 -4.19
CA ALA A 94 -7.97 8.28 -3.67
C ALA A 94 -6.75 9.22 -3.57
N VAL A 95 -6.60 10.15 -4.52
CA VAL A 95 -5.57 11.19 -4.50
C VAL A 95 -5.82 12.12 -3.31
N GLN A 96 -7.06 12.56 -3.11
CA GLN A 96 -7.42 13.41 -1.99
C GLN A 96 -7.15 12.72 -0.65
N PHE A 97 -7.57 11.46 -0.49
CA PHE A 97 -7.27 10.67 0.70
C PHE A 97 -5.77 10.54 0.95
N PHE A 98 -4.98 10.27 -0.10
CA PHE A 98 -3.52 10.24 0.00
C PHE A 98 -2.96 11.57 0.49
N MET A 99 -3.46 12.69 -0.04
CA MET A 99 -3.03 14.04 0.39
C MET A 99 -3.44 14.34 1.83
N ASP A 100 -4.61 13.90 2.26
CA ASP A 100 -5.06 14.08 3.65
C ASP A 100 -4.18 13.28 4.62
N VAL A 101 -3.81 12.04 4.26
CA VAL A 101 -2.80 11.26 4.99
C VAL A 101 -1.47 12.00 5.07
N SER A 102 -1.03 12.67 4.00
CA SER A 102 0.24 13.44 4.00
C SER A 102 0.24 14.64 4.96
N ARG A 103 -0.94 15.10 5.37
CA ARG A 103 -1.14 16.29 6.20
C ARG A 103 -1.42 15.99 7.67
N ILE A 104 -1.52 14.71 8.04
CA ILE A 104 -1.80 14.34 9.43
C ILE A 104 -0.74 14.94 10.39
N GLY A 105 -1.21 15.37 11.56
CA GLY A 105 -0.43 16.08 12.57
C GLY A 105 0.57 15.22 13.36
N VAL A 106 1.19 14.21 12.74
CA VAL A 106 2.21 13.37 13.38
C VAL A 106 3.62 13.81 13.01
N ASN A 107 4.59 13.53 13.89
CA ASN A 107 5.97 13.91 13.65
C ASN A 107 6.63 13.03 12.57
N LYS A 108 6.50 11.70 12.68
CA LYS A 108 7.08 10.74 11.73
C LYS A 108 5.98 10.05 10.92
N LEU A 109 6.08 10.12 9.60
CA LEU A 109 5.12 9.50 8.70
C LEU A 109 5.85 8.81 7.54
N ALA A 110 5.46 7.56 7.26
CA ALA A 110 5.75 6.88 6.01
C ALA A 110 4.43 6.57 5.29
N ILE A 111 4.27 7.04 4.06
CA ILE A 111 3.19 6.60 3.17
C ILE A 111 3.78 5.59 2.19
N GLU A 112 3.24 4.37 2.20
CA GLU A 112 3.63 3.28 1.32
C GLU A 112 2.60 3.09 0.21
N ASN A 113 3.05 3.07 -1.04
CA ASN A 113 2.19 2.73 -2.17
C ASN A 113 2.99 2.12 -3.33
N PRO A 114 2.39 1.30 -4.19
CA PRO A 114 2.97 0.95 -5.48
C PRO A 114 3.31 2.19 -6.34
N VAL A 115 4.14 1.97 -7.36
CA VAL A 115 4.41 2.99 -8.38
C VAL A 115 3.10 3.45 -9.03
N GLY A 116 2.85 4.76 -9.00
CA GLY A 116 1.52 5.32 -9.26
C GLY A 116 1.52 6.81 -9.59
N ILE A 117 0.31 7.35 -9.75
CA ILE A 117 0.04 8.71 -10.22
C ILE A 117 0.53 9.81 -9.26
N MET A 118 0.70 9.49 -7.97
CA MET A 118 1.13 10.47 -6.96
C MET A 118 2.51 11.06 -7.24
N SER A 119 3.39 10.30 -7.91
CA SER A 119 4.71 10.80 -8.35
C SER A 119 4.65 11.90 -9.41
N SER A 120 3.49 12.08 -10.05
CA SER A 120 3.22 13.14 -11.02
C SER A 120 2.30 14.22 -10.44
N ARG A 121 1.38 13.85 -9.53
CA ARG A 121 0.39 14.78 -8.95
C ARG A 121 0.89 15.56 -7.74
N TRP A 122 1.84 15.05 -6.98
CA TRP A 122 2.34 15.69 -5.76
C TRP A 122 3.85 15.89 -5.79
N ARG A 123 4.63 14.82 -5.56
CA ARG A 123 6.09 14.82 -5.61
C ARG A 123 6.62 13.41 -5.80
N LYS A 124 7.90 13.29 -6.20
CA LYS A 124 8.59 11.99 -6.23
C LYS A 124 8.67 11.38 -4.83
N PRO A 125 8.58 10.05 -4.70
CA PRO A 125 8.82 9.38 -3.43
C PRO A 125 10.28 9.61 -3.01
N ASP A 126 10.51 9.61 -1.69
CA ASP A 126 11.85 9.75 -1.13
C ASP A 126 12.68 8.48 -1.39
N GLN A 127 12.00 7.33 -1.49
CA GLN A 127 12.64 6.04 -1.76
C GLN A 127 11.73 5.11 -2.57
N ILE A 128 12.34 4.26 -3.39
CA ILE A 128 11.70 3.06 -3.93
C ILE A 128 12.44 1.85 -3.38
N ILE A 129 11.68 0.94 -2.78
CA ILE A 129 12.17 -0.30 -2.19
C ILE A 129 11.58 -1.52 -2.91
N GLU A 130 12.22 -2.68 -2.76
CA GLU A 130 11.75 -3.94 -3.32
C GLU A 130 11.97 -5.09 -2.34
N PRO A 131 11.15 -6.16 -2.36
CA PRO A 131 11.23 -7.26 -1.39
C PRO A 131 12.59 -7.97 -1.35
N TRP A 132 13.28 -8.09 -2.48
CA TRP A 132 14.61 -8.69 -2.56
C TRP A 132 15.70 -7.93 -1.80
N MET A 133 15.46 -6.67 -1.42
CA MET A 133 16.34 -5.90 -0.54
C MET A 133 16.19 -6.30 0.94
N PHE A 134 15.15 -7.08 1.28
CA PHE A 134 14.75 -7.44 2.64
C PHE A 134 14.50 -8.94 2.80
N GLY A 135 15.20 -9.78 2.04
CA GLY A 135 15.23 -11.24 2.23
C GLY A 135 14.12 -12.02 1.53
N HIS A 136 13.35 -11.39 0.64
CA HIS A 136 12.28 -12.07 -0.11
C HIS A 136 12.62 -12.10 -1.60
N GLU A 137 12.78 -13.29 -2.18
CA GLU A 137 13.08 -13.45 -3.62
C GLU A 137 11.88 -13.09 -4.52
N ALA A 138 11.57 -11.79 -4.58
CA ALA A 138 10.45 -11.24 -5.32
C ALA A 138 10.76 -9.79 -5.73
N SER A 139 10.32 -9.42 -6.93
CA SER A 139 10.34 -8.02 -7.38
C SER A 139 8.93 -7.43 -7.31
N LYS A 140 8.78 -6.38 -6.51
CA LYS A 140 7.57 -5.56 -6.41
C LYS A 140 7.97 -4.17 -5.94
N LYS A 141 8.04 -3.21 -6.86
CA LYS A 141 8.41 -1.84 -6.53
C LYS A 141 7.36 -1.21 -5.62
N THR A 142 7.83 -0.73 -4.48
CA THR A 142 7.06 0.00 -3.49
C THR A 142 7.71 1.36 -3.27
N CYS A 143 6.92 2.42 -3.39
CA CYS A 143 7.32 3.79 -3.16
C CYS A 143 7.06 4.18 -1.70
N LEU A 144 7.98 4.93 -1.11
CA LEU A 144 7.87 5.51 0.23
C LEU A 144 7.93 7.04 0.14
N TRP A 145 6.91 7.71 0.68
CA TRP A 145 6.93 9.14 0.96
C TRP A 145 7.08 9.34 2.46
N LEU A 146 8.17 9.98 2.86
CA LEU A 146 8.63 10.08 4.23
C LEU A 146 8.50 11.52 4.75
N LYS A 147 8.18 11.64 6.03
CA LYS A 147 8.23 12.86 6.84
C LYS A 147 9.02 12.56 8.10
N ASN A 148 10.14 13.26 8.30
CA ASN A 148 11.03 13.11 9.46
C ASN A 148 11.46 11.66 9.75
N LEU A 149 11.65 10.86 8.70
CA LEU A 149 12.16 9.49 8.78
C LEU A 149 13.42 9.35 7.94
N PRO A 150 14.45 8.61 8.41
CA PRO A 150 15.56 8.23 7.56
C PRO A 150 15.09 7.24 6.49
N LEU A 151 15.79 7.20 5.35
CA LEU A 151 15.58 6.19 4.30
C LEU A 151 15.70 4.79 4.89
N LEU A 152 14.83 3.88 4.47
CA LEU A 152 14.82 2.49 4.94
C LEU A 152 16.05 1.77 4.40
N VAL A 153 16.86 1.18 5.29
CA VAL A 153 18.10 0.51 4.92
C VAL A 153 17.79 -0.95 4.57
N PRO A 154 18.24 -1.47 3.40
CA PRO A 154 18.15 -2.89 3.08
C PRO A 154 18.76 -3.76 4.19
N THR A 155 18.03 -4.79 4.61
CA THR A 155 18.44 -5.66 5.74
C THR A 155 19.01 -7.00 5.28
N ASN A 156 18.61 -7.49 4.11
CA ASN A 156 19.06 -8.77 3.56
C ASN A 156 18.86 -8.78 2.05
N ILE A 157 19.93 -8.70 1.27
CA ILE A 157 19.86 -8.65 -0.19
C ILE A 157 19.88 -10.08 -0.76
N VAL A 158 18.83 -10.45 -1.50
CA VAL A 158 18.66 -11.76 -2.15
C VAL A 158 18.36 -11.60 -3.65
N GLY A 159 18.12 -12.71 -4.35
CA GLY A 159 17.74 -12.70 -5.75
C GLY A 159 16.41 -11.97 -6.00
N LYS A 160 16.21 -11.46 -7.22
CA LYS A 160 14.99 -10.71 -7.62
C LYS A 160 13.73 -11.58 -7.79
N GLY A 161 13.84 -12.88 -7.52
CA GLY A 161 12.80 -13.87 -7.79
C GLY A 161 12.75 -14.30 -9.26
N GLU A 162 12.12 -15.44 -9.49
CA GLU A 162 11.93 -16.01 -10.82
C GLU A 162 10.92 -15.20 -11.64
N VAL A 163 11.21 -15.03 -12.94
CA VAL A 163 10.33 -14.38 -13.91
C VAL A 163 9.95 -15.39 -14.99
N LEU A 164 8.66 -15.69 -15.09
CA LEU A 164 8.10 -16.51 -16.15
C LEU A 164 7.89 -15.68 -17.41
N THR A 165 8.23 -16.25 -18.56
CA THR A 165 7.96 -15.69 -19.89
C THR A 165 6.91 -16.55 -20.58
N PHE A 166 5.76 -15.98 -20.91
CA PHE A 166 4.66 -16.67 -21.59
C PHE A 166 4.89 -16.71 -23.10
N ARG A 167 4.17 -17.59 -23.81
CA ARG A 167 4.28 -17.75 -25.28
C ARG A 167 4.05 -16.46 -26.07
N ASN A 168 3.27 -15.54 -25.54
CA ASN A 168 3.00 -14.22 -26.14
C ASN A 168 4.06 -13.15 -25.81
N GLY A 169 5.18 -13.55 -25.20
CA GLY A 169 6.26 -12.64 -24.79
C GLY A 169 6.01 -11.88 -23.50
N ASN A 170 4.82 -11.97 -22.90
CA ASN A 170 4.55 -11.33 -21.61
C ASN A 170 5.42 -11.95 -20.51
N ARG A 171 5.87 -11.11 -19.58
CA ARG A 171 6.68 -11.53 -18.44
C ARG A 171 5.94 -11.27 -17.14
N MET A 172 6.05 -12.20 -16.19
CA MET A 172 5.44 -12.06 -14.87
C MET A 172 6.31 -12.72 -13.81
N GLN A 173 6.39 -12.10 -12.64
CA GLN A 173 7.02 -12.73 -11.48
C GLN A 173 6.30 -14.03 -11.12
N LYS A 174 7.06 -15.10 -10.89
CA LYS A 174 6.51 -16.44 -10.62
C LYS A 174 5.52 -16.41 -9.47
N TRP A 175 5.83 -15.76 -8.35
CA TRP A 175 4.93 -15.64 -7.21
C TRP A 175 3.58 -14.98 -7.56
N THR A 176 3.57 -14.02 -8.50
CA THR A 176 2.32 -13.39 -8.97
C THR A 176 1.55 -14.34 -9.88
N SER A 177 2.26 -15.09 -10.72
CA SER A 177 1.67 -16.13 -11.58
C SER A 177 1.06 -17.25 -10.76
N ASP A 178 1.77 -17.75 -9.75
CA ASP A 178 1.30 -18.82 -8.87
C ASP A 178 0.00 -18.42 -8.16
N ILE A 179 -0.10 -17.18 -7.63
CA ILE A 179 -1.36 -16.65 -7.08
C ILE A 179 -2.44 -16.52 -8.16
N PHE A 180 -2.08 -16.16 -9.38
CA PHE A 180 -3.05 -16.01 -10.47
C PHE A 180 -3.69 -17.34 -10.85
N PHE A 181 -2.91 -18.42 -10.83
CA PHE A 181 -3.29 -19.78 -11.24
C PHE A 181 -3.66 -20.70 -10.06
N SER A 182 -3.64 -20.22 -8.81
CA SER A 182 -4.01 -21.02 -7.64
C SER A 182 -5.51 -21.31 -7.49
N GLY A 183 -6.36 -20.79 -8.39
CA GLY A 183 -7.81 -20.98 -8.36
C GLY A 183 -8.57 -20.09 -7.37
N VAL A 184 -7.87 -19.22 -6.63
CA VAL A 184 -8.52 -18.29 -5.67
C VAL A 184 -9.25 -17.14 -6.38
N SER A 185 -10.26 -16.58 -5.71
CA SER A 185 -11.11 -15.54 -6.29
C SER A 185 -10.32 -14.26 -6.65
N PRO A 186 -10.82 -13.39 -7.56
CA PRO A 186 -10.19 -12.10 -7.84
C PRO A 186 -9.95 -11.23 -6.60
N GLU A 187 -10.85 -11.31 -5.61
CA GLU A 187 -10.73 -10.61 -4.34
C GLU A 187 -9.62 -11.18 -3.46
N GLU A 188 -9.56 -12.50 -3.30
CA GLU A 188 -8.47 -13.15 -2.55
C GLU A 188 -7.12 -12.92 -3.21
N ARG A 189 -7.04 -12.93 -4.55
CA ARG A 189 -5.81 -12.57 -5.29
C ARG A 189 -5.36 -11.16 -4.96
N ARG A 190 -6.29 -10.21 -4.85
CA ARG A 190 -5.99 -8.82 -4.46
C ARG A 190 -5.44 -8.79 -3.02
N LYS A 191 -6.10 -9.48 -2.08
CA LYS A 191 -5.68 -9.57 -0.67
C LYS A 191 -4.29 -10.19 -0.51
N LEU A 192 -4.02 -11.31 -1.18
CA LEU A 192 -2.71 -11.99 -1.14
C LEU A 192 -1.60 -11.10 -1.71
N ARG A 193 -1.88 -10.40 -2.82
CA ARG A 193 -0.90 -9.51 -3.45
C ARG A 193 -0.68 -8.20 -2.70
N SER A 194 -1.63 -7.76 -1.88
CA SER A 194 -1.51 -6.53 -1.09
C SER A 194 -0.85 -6.74 0.27
N LYS A 195 -0.63 -8.00 0.70
CA LYS A 195 0.07 -8.29 1.95
C LYS A 195 1.51 -7.75 1.88
N THR A 196 1.90 -6.98 2.90
CA THR A 196 3.28 -6.49 3.05
C THR A 196 4.22 -7.66 3.28
N PHE A 197 5.39 -7.62 2.65
CA PHE A 197 6.42 -8.64 2.83
C PHE A 197 6.99 -8.54 4.26
N PRO A 198 7.09 -9.65 5.01
CA PRO A 198 7.56 -9.63 6.39
C PRO A 198 8.89 -8.91 6.57
N GLY A 199 9.87 -9.13 5.68
CA GLY A 199 11.17 -8.49 5.81
C GLY A 199 11.14 -6.96 5.66
N ILE A 200 10.20 -6.43 4.86
CA ILE A 200 9.96 -4.97 4.78
C ILE A 200 9.32 -4.48 6.08
N ALA A 201 8.30 -5.19 6.58
CA ALA A 201 7.61 -4.84 7.82
C ALA A 201 8.57 -4.85 9.02
N ASP A 202 9.40 -5.87 9.13
CA ASP A 202 10.43 -6.01 10.18
C ASP A 202 11.46 -4.88 10.08
N ALA A 203 11.92 -4.55 8.86
CA ALA A 203 12.84 -3.43 8.66
C ALA A 203 12.23 -2.09 9.09
N MET A 204 10.97 -1.82 8.71
CA MET A 204 10.26 -0.60 9.12
C MET A 204 10.09 -0.54 10.64
N ALA A 205 9.67 -1.65 11.26
CA ALA A 205 9.48 -1.74 12.71
C ALA A 205 10.80 -1.52 13.47
N ASN A 206 11.87 -2.24 13.10
CA ASN A 206 13.16 -2.16 13.77
C ASN A 206 13.84 -0.79 13.58
N GLN A 207 13.78 -0.23 12.36
CA GLN A 207 14.48 1.00 12.05
C GLN A 207 13.72 2.26 12.51
N TRP A 208 12.39 2.29 12.36
CA TRP A 208 11.59 3.48 12.66
C TRP A 208 10.82 3.41 13.97
N GLY A 209 10.48 2.20 14.43
CA GLY A 209 9.74 1.97 15.69
C GLY A 209 10.56 2.28 16.95
N GLY A 210 11.88 2.47 16.81
CA GLY A 210 12.78 2.66 17.95
C GLY A 210 13.03 1.34 18.68
N LYS A 211 14.04 1.31 19.56
CA LYS A 211 14.16 0.19 20.49
C LYS A 211 12.96 0.26 21.43
N MET A 212 12.14 -0.78 21.49
CA MET A 212 11.30 -1.03 22.66
C MET A 212 12.23 -0.94 23.87
N ALA A 213 12.04 0.06 24.73
CA ALA A 213 12.68 0.03 26.03
C ALA A 213 12.21 -1.27 26.70
N ALA A 214 13.15 -2.15 26.98
CA ALA A 214 12.92 -3.36 27.76
C ALA A 214 12.50 -2.98 29.19
#